data_AF-A0A9W6AWY2-F1
#
_entry.id   AF-A0A9W6AWY2-F1
#
_cell.length_a   1.000
_cell.length_b   1.000
_cell.length_c   1.000
_cell.angle_alpha   90.00
_cell.angle_beta   90.00
_cell.angle_gamma   90.00
#
_symmetry.space_group_name_H-M   'P 1'
#
loop_
_entity.id
_entity.type
_entity.pdbx_description
1 polymer ?
#
loop_
_entity_poly.entity_id
_entity_poly.type
_entity_poly.pdbx_seq_one_letter_code
_entity_poly.pdbx_strand_id
1 'polypeptide(L)'
;MGRDFGAIHDSNADLVRAYTLGFQPSKSAIFLAILRLLLLDWLVNRLPFRRNKEIQRAVRTIRGVCAESIHQKSQYLSENSNPEHRDILSVALQNGGFSEKSLIDQLKTFLAAGHETTATLVTWAIYLLCVHRDVQNTLRQEVREKLLSPDDHKSSFIHQSIDSMTYLNAVCDKVLRYAPPVPFTIREAVVDTMILNQPVPKSTNIMLVP
;
A
#
# COMPACT_ATOMS: atom_id res chain seq x y z
N MET A 1 -9.59 6.85 8.88
CA MET A 1 -10.56 5.81 8.46
C MET A 1 -11.30 5.28 9.67
N GLY A 2 -10.63 4.94 10.78
CA GLY A 2 -11.30 4.59 12.05
C GLY A 2 -12.24 3.38 11.99
N ARG A 3 -12.28 2.68 10.85
CA ARG A 3 -13.12 1.52 10.58
C ARG A 3 -12.27 0.28 10.69
N ASP A 4 -12.71 -0.66 11.53
CA ASP A 4 -12.17 -2.01 11.53
C ASP A 4 -12.70 -2.76 10.30
N PHE A 5 -11.78 -3.32 9.51
CA PHE A 5 -12.11 -4.13 8.33
C PHE A 5 -12.30 -5.61 8.66
N GLY A 6 -12.16 -6.00 9.92
CA GLY A 6 -12.33 -7.38 10.39
C GLY A 6 -11.27 -8.33 9.85
N ALA A 7 -10.21 -7.84 9.21
CA ALA A 7 -9.24 -8.64 8.48
C ALA A 7 -8.44 -9.63 9.35
N ILE A 8 -8.35 -9.36 10.67
CA ILE A 8 -7.69 -10.24 11.64
C ILE A 8 -8.61 -11.39 12.07
N HIS A 9 -9.92 -11.14 12.14
CA HIS A 9 -10.92 -12.10 12.64
C HIS A 9 -11.59 -12.90 11.52
N ASP A 10 -11.70 -12.32 10.32
CA ASP A 10 -12.31 -12.93 9.14
C ASP A 10 -11.39 -12.76 7.91
N SER A 11 -10.53 -13.75 7.70
CA SER A 11 -9.68 -13.84 6.51
C SER A 11 -10.47 -14.08 5.21
N ASN A 12 -11.77 -14.38 5.31
CA ASN A 12 -12.68 -14.56 4.18
C ASN A 12 -13.54 -13.32 3.88
N ALA A 13 -13.38 -12.23 4.62
CA ALA A 13 -14.07 -10.98 4.34
C ALA A 13 -13.91 -10.60 2.87
N ASP A 14 -15.00 -10.19 2.23
CA ASP A 14 -15.03 -9.95 0.78
C ASP A 14 -14.01 -8.91 0.32
N LEU A 15 -13.64 -7.98 1.21
CA LEU A 15 -12.58 -7.01 0.98
C LEU A 15 -11.19 -7.66 0.91
N VAL A 16 -10.85 -8.53 1.88
CA VAL A 16 -9.57 -9.26 1.92
C VAL A 16 -9.44 -10.11 0.66
N ARG A 17 -10.48 -10.86 0.30
CA ARG A 17 -10.50 -11.65 -0.94
C ARG A 17 -10.34 -10.80 -2.20
N ALA A 18 -10.95 -9.62 -2.24
CA ALA A 18 -10.81 -8.69 -3.35
C ALA A 18 -9.37 -8.16 -3.49
N TYR A 19 -8.68 -7.88 -2.38
CA TYR A 19 -7.26 -7.50 -2.38
C TYR A 19 -6.35 -8.66 -2.81
N THR A 20 -6.50 -9.83 -2.21
CA THR A 20 -5.67 -11.01 -2.53
C THR A 20 -5.75 -11.39 -4.02
N LEU A 21 -6.93 -11.29 -4.64
CA LEU A 21 -7.10 -11.57 -6.07
C LEU A 21 -6.32 -10.60 -6.99
N GLY A 22 -6.19 -9.34 -6.58
CA GLY A 22 -5.47 -8.31 -7.32
C GLY A 22 -3.95 -8.47 -7.24
N PHE A 23 -3.44 -8.84 -6.07
CA PHE A 23 -2.01 -8.83 -5.78
C PHE A 23 -1.33 -10.21 -5.84
N GLN A 24 -2.05 -11.31 -5.69
CA GLN A 24 -1.44 -12.64 -5.81
C GLN A 24 -1.40 -13.12 -7.27
N PRO A 25 -0.22 -13.56 -7.77
CA PRO A 25 -0.11 -14.14 -9.09
C PRO A 25 -0.76 -15.54 -9.10
N SER A 26 -2.00 -15.63 -9.58
CA SER A 26 -2.60 -16.93 -9.89
C SER A 26 -1.95 -17.52 -11.15
N LYS A 27 -2.02 -18.85 -11.32
CA LYS A 27 -1.54 -19.50 -12.56
C LYS A 27 -2.18 -18.89 -13.82
N SER A 28 -3.44 -18.48 -13.72
CA SER A 28 -4.15 -17.74 -14.77
C SER A 28 -3.63 -16.30 -14.96
N ALA A 29 -3.10 -15.63 -13.92
CA ALA A 29 -2.44 -14.33 -14.04
C ALA A 29 -1.16 -14.42 -14.85
N ILE A 30 -0.31 -15.38 -14.50
CA ILE A 30 0.98 -15.61 -15.15
C ILE A 30 0.75 -16.00 -16.61
N PHE A 31 -0.20 -16.91 -16.85
CA PHE A 31 -0.60 -17.29 -18.21
C PHE A 31 -1.06 -16.08 -19.04
N LEU A 32 -1.91 -15.21 -18.48
CA LEU A 32 -2.36 -13.99 -19.18
C LEU A 32 -1.23 -12.98 -19.37
N ALA A 33 -0.30 -12.85 -18.43
CA ALA A 33 0.87 -11.98 -18.58
C ALA A 33 1.78 -12.45 -19.72
N ILE A 34 2.03 -13.76 -19.82
CA ILE A 34 2.76 -14.37 -20.94
C ILE A 34 1.99 -14.16 -22.25
N LEU A 35 0.67 -14.36 -22.22
CA LEU A 35 -0.17 -14.16 -23.40
C LEU A 35 -0.15 -12.71 -23.89
N ARG A 36 -0.12 -11.71 -22.98
CA ARG A 36 0.03 -10.28 -23.32
C ARG A 36 1.41 -9.92 -23.85
N LEU A 37 2.43 -10.71 -23.52
CA LEU A 37 3.77 -10.55 -24.07
C LEU A 37 3.86 -11.05 -25.53
N LEU A 38 3.00 -12.01 -25.89
CA LEU A 38 2.95 -12.64 -27.22
C LEU A 38 1.84 -12.09 -28.13
N LEU A 39 0.74 -11.57 -27.57
CA LEU A 39 -0.43 -11.06 -28.29
C LEU A 39 -0.70 -9.60 -27.94
N LEU A 40 -1.31 -8.84 -28.87
CA LEU A 40 -1.70 -7.45 -28.62
C LEU A 40 -2.69 -7.32 -27.45
N ASP A 41 -2.46 -6.33 -26.59
CA ASP A 41 -3.16 -6.17 -25.30
C ASP A 41 -4.69 -6.01 -25.45
N TRP A 42 -5.14 -5.35 -26.52
CA TRP A 42 -6.57 -5.20 -26.83
C TRP A 42 -7.27 -6.54 -27.13
N LEU A 43 -6.56 -7.50 -27.73
CA LEU A 43 -7.09 -8.82 -28.09
C LEU A 43 -7.26 -9.68 -26.84
N VAL A 44 -6.26 -9.66 -25.94
CA VAL A 44 -6.31 -10.38 -24.66
C VAL A 44 -7.41 -9.84 -23.76
N ASN A 45 -7.64 -8.53 -23.76
CA ASN A 45 -8.68 -7.89 -22.96
C ASN A 45 -10.11 -8.14 -23.49
N ARG A 46 -10.28 -8.51 -24.76
CA ARG A 46 -11.59 -8.86 -25.35
C ARG A 46 -11.99 -10.33 -25.09
N LEU A 47 -11.04 -11.18 -24.69
CA LEU A 47 -11.31 -12.59 -24.40
C LEU A 47 -12.02 -12.75 -23.03
N PRO A 48 -13.12 -13.54 -22.96
CA PRO A 48 -13.95 -13.66 -21.76
C PRO A 48 -13.34 -14.61 -20.71
N PHE A 49 -12.13 -14.34 -20.26
CA PHE A 49 -11.46 -15.13 -19.22
C PHE A 49 -12.17 -14.99 -17.87
N ARG A 50 -12.26 -16.10 -17.12
CA ARG A 50 -12.84 -16.13 -15.75
C ARG A 50 -12.18 -15.08 -14.84
N ARG A 51 -10.86 -14.90 -14.96
CA ARG A 51 -10.07 -13.91 -14.23
C ARG A 51 -10.53 -12.46 -14.48
N ASN A 52 -10.94 -12.11 -15.71
CA ASN A 52 -11.45 -10.76 -16.00
C ASN A 52 -12.76 -10.48 -15.22
N LYS A 53 -13.65 -11.47 -15.14
CA LYS A 53 -14.89 -11.37 -14.36
C LYS A 53 -14.62 -11.27 -12.85
N GLU A 54 -13.66 -12.04 -12.34
CA GLU A 54 -13.25 -12.00 -10.92
C GLU A 54 -12.65 -10.65 -10.54
N ILE A 55 -11.74 -10.11 -11.37
CA ILE A 55 -11.16 -8.77 -11.17
C ILE A 55 -12.26 -7.70 -11.18
N GLN A 56 -13.22 -7.76 -12.11
CA GLN A 56 -14.34 -6.83 -12.13
C GLN A 56 -15.26 -6.93 -10.90
N ARG A 57 -15.38 -8.11 -10.29
CA ARG A 57 -16.10 -8.25 -9.01
C ARG A 57 -15.30 -7.62 -7.87
N ALA A 58 -14.01 -7.93 -7.76
CA ALA A 58 -13.13 -7.36 -6.75
C ALA A 58 -13.11 -5.83 -6.79
N VAL A 59 -12.96 -5.24 -7.97
CA VAL A 59 -13.00 -3.78 -8.17
C VAL A 59 -14.34 -3.19 -7.72
N ARG A 60 -15.46 -3.87 -7.99
CA ARG A 60 -16.79 -3.43 -7.53
C ARG A 60 -16.93 -3.49 -6.01
N THR A 61 -16.46 -4.57 -5.38
CA THR A 61 -16.46 -4.71 -3.92
C THR A 61 -15.65 -3.60 -3.26
N ILE A 62 -14.40 -3.39 -3.70
CA ILE A 62 -13.54 -2.34 -3.15
C ILE A 62 -14.20 -0.96 -3.34
N ARG A 63 -14.74 -0.69 -4.54
CA ARG A 63 -15.44 0.57 -4.82
C ARG A 63 -16.63 0.78 -3.89
N GLY A 64 -17.42 -0.27 -3.65
CA GLY A 64 -18.58 -0.23 -2.75
C GLY A 64 -18.19 0.11 -1.32
N VAL A 65 -17.16 -0.56 -0.78
CA VAL A 65 -16.64 -0.29 0.57
C VAL A 65 -16.09 1.14 0.69
N CYS A 66 -15.39 1.63 -0.33
CA CYS A 66 -14.90 3.01 -0.36
C CYS A 66 -16.07 4.01 -0.34
N ALA A 67 -17.08 3.80 -1.19
CA ALA A 67 -18.24 4.68 -1.28
C ALA A 67 -19.03 4.71 0.04
N GLU A 68 -19.27 3.54 0.64
CA GLU A 68 -19.93 3.42 1.94
C GLU A 68 -19.15 4.16 3.04
N SER A 69 -17.82 4.02 3.07
CA SER A 69 -16.97 4.71 4.06
C SER A 69 -17.02 6.23 3.90
N ILE A 70 -17.07 6.73 2.66
CA ILE A 70 -17.23 8.16 2.37
C ILE A 70 -18.61 8.65 2.84
N HIS A 71 -19.67 7.91 2.53
CA HIS A 71 -21.03 8.26 2.92
C HIS A 71 -21.20 8.33 4.44
N GLN A 72 -20.75 7.28 5.16
CA GLN A 72 -20.78 7.24 6.62
C GLN A 72 -20.02 8.41 7.24
N LYS A 73 -18.82 8.72 6.71
CA LYS A 73 -18.03 9.84 7.21
C LYS A 73 -18.68 11.19 6.92
N SER A 74 -19.29 11.36 5.75
CA SER A 74 -20.01 12.59 5.38
C SER A 74 -21.19 12.85 6.31
N GLN A 75 -21.97 11.81 6.63
CA GLN A 75 -23.09 11.92 7.57
C GLN A 75 -22.60 12.31 8.97
N TYR A 76 -21.59 11.61 9.49
CA TYR A 76 -20.98 11.92 10.78
C TYR A 76 -20.49 13.38 10.87
N LEU A 77 -19.86 13.90 9.81
CA LEU A 77 -19.38 15.30 9.80
C LEU A 77 -20.52 16.33 9.70
N SER A 78 -21.67 15.96 9.15
CA SER A 78 -22.86 16.83 9.11
C SER A 78 -23.54 16.94 10.47
N GLU A 79 -23.46 15.89 11.29
CA GLU A 79 -24.04 15.84 12.63
C GLU A 79 -23.08 16.35 13.72
N ASN A 80 -21.77 16.29 13.48
CA ASN A 80 -20.73 16.69 14.43
C ASN A 80 -19.81 17.79 13.87
N SER A 81 -20.15 19.05 14.14
CA SER A 81 -19.40 20.24 13.67
C SER A 81 -17.93 20.30 14.16
N ASN A 82 -17.59 19.63 15.26
CA ASN A 82 -16.22 19.54 15.77
C ASN A 82 -15.85 18.09 16.09
N PRO A 83 -15.41 17.31 15.09
CA PRO A 83 -15.11 15.89 15.29
C PRO A 83 -13.86 15.73 16.17
N GLU A 84 -13.98 14.99 17.28
CA GLU A 84 -12.84 14.62 18.14
C GLU A 84 -11.76 13.85 17.35
N HIS A 85 -12.16 13.14 16.29
CA HIS A 85 -11.27 12.34 15.44
C HIS A 85 -11.19 12.90 14.02
N ARG A 86 -10.14 13.68 13.75
CA ARG A 86 -9.81 14.19 12.43
C ARG A 86 -8.94 13.17 11.68
N ASP A 87 -9.41 12.69 10.54
CA ASP A 87 -8.64 11.80 9.67
C ASP A 87 -8.55 12.36 8.23
N ILE A 88 -7.76 11.69 7.39
CA ILE A 88 -7.52 12.11 6.00
C ILE A 88 -8.81 12.28 5.19
N LEU A 89 -9.85 11.48 5.49
CA LEU A 89 -11.13 11.56 4.81
C LEU A 89 -11.95 12.75 5.33
N SER A 90 -11.92 13.04 6.65
CA SER A 90 -12.49 14.27 7.21
C SER A 90 -11.91 15.50 6.51
N VAL A 91 -10.58 15.55 6.38
CA VAL A 91 -9.89 16.69 5.76
C VAL A 91 -10.24 16.82 4.28
N ALA A 92 -10.25 15.71 3.54
CA ALA A 92 -10.58 15.71 2.12
C ALA A 92 -12.04 16.15 1.84
N LEU A 93 -12.99 15.75 2.70
CA LEU A 93 -14.40 16.15 2.61
C LEU A 93 -14.60 17.64 2.95
N GLN A 94 -13.96 18.14 4.01
CA GLN A 94 -14.09 19.53 4.45
C GLN A 94 -13.49 20.53 3.45
N ASN A 95 -12.40 20.16 2.77
CA ASN A 95 -11.75 21.05 1.79
C ASN A 95 -12.55 21.22 0.50
N GLY A 96 -13.55 20.38 0.22
CA GLY A 96 -14.43 20.49 -0.96
C GLY A 96 -13.75 20.33 -2.32
N GLY A 97 -12.45 20.00 -2.36
CA GLY A 97 -11.64 19.94 -3.58
C GLY A 97 -11.79 18.65 -4.40
N PHE A 98 -12.61 17.70 -3.95
CA PHE A 98 -12.75 16.40 -4.59
C PHE A 98 -14.22 16.08 -4.88
N SER A 99 -14.49 15.64 -6.11
CA SER A 99 -15.77 14.97 -6.40
C SER A 99 -15.83 13.63 -5.69
N GLU A 100 -17.04 13.10 -5.45
CA GLU A 100 -17.24 11.80 -4.83
C GLU A 100 -16.46 10.69 -5.55
N LYS A 101 -16.49 10.69 -6.90
CA LYS A 101 -15.72 9.76 -7.72
C LYS A 101 -14.22 9.88 -7.45
N SER A 102 -13.70 11.11 -7.36
CA SER A 102 -12.28 11.36 -7.07
C SER A 102 -11.90 10.86 -5.67
N LEU A 103 -12.73 11.11 -4.65
CA LEU A 103 -12.52 10.59 -3.30
C LEU A 103 -12.47 9.06 -3.27
N ILE A 104 -13.37 8.39 -3.99
CA ILE A 104 -13.38 6.93 -4.09
C ILE A 104 -12.07 6.42 -4.71
N ASP A 105 -11.59 7.06 -5.78
CA ASP A 105 -10.35 6.66 -6.45
C ASP A 105 -9.10 6.95 -5.59
N GLN A 106 -9.08 8.04 -4.83
CA GLN A 106 -8.02 8.31 -3.85
C GLN A 106 -8.04 7.28 -2.71
N LEU A 107 -9.23 6.96 -2.18
CA LEU A 107 -9.37 5.98 -1.10
C LEU A 107 -8.90 4.59 -1.53
N LYS A 108 -9.27 4.16 -2.74
CA LYS A 108 -8.75 2.92 -3.34
C LYS A 108 -7.22 2.89 -3.37
N THR A 109 -6.60 4.02 -3.74
CA THR A 109 -5.15 4.14 -3.81
C THR A 109 -4.51 4.01 -2.43
N PHE A 110 -5.05 4.69 -1.40
CA PHE A 110 -4.54 4.57 -0.03
C PHE A 110 -4.64 3.17 0.53
N LEU A 111 -5.78 2.51 0.33
CA LEU A 111 -5.98 1.14 0.81
C LEU A 111 -5.03 0.16 0.10
N ALA A 112 -4.87 0.29 -1.23
CA ALA A 112 -3.95 -0.54 -1.99
C ALA A 112 -2.48 -0.33 -1.59
N ALA A 113 -2.05 0.92 -1.41
CA ALA A 113 -0.69 1.25 -1.03
C ALA A 113 -0.32 0.70 0.35
N GLY A 114 -1.21 0.85 1.35
CA GLY A 114 -0.93 0.46 2.73
C GLY A 114 -1.11 -1.03 3.04
N HIS A 115 -1.91 -1.76 2.24
CA HIS A 115 -2.25 -3.16 2.54
C HIS A 115 -1.07 -4.11 2.29
N GLU A 116 -0.52 -4.12 1.07
CA GLU A 116 0.47 -5.14 0.70
C GLU A 116 1.91 -4.71 1.00
N THR A 117 2.26 -3.45 0.76
CA THR A 117 3.66 -3.02 0.81
C THR A 117 4.20 -3.06 2.25
N THR A 118 3.49 -2.41 3.17
CA THR A 118 3.86 -2.36 4.60
C THR A 118 3.77 -3.75 5.24
N ALA A 119 2.72 -4.53 4.96
CA ALA A 119 2.58 -5.87 5.52
C ALA A 119 3.72 -6.81 5.07
N THR A 120 4.09 -6.74 3.79
CA THR A 120 5.23 -7.49 3.23
C THR A 120 6.53 -7.07 3.91
N LEU A 121 6.77 -5.77 4.05
CA LEU A 121 7.99 -5.26 4.69
C LEU A 121 8.10 -5.73 6.15
N VAL A 122 7.02 -5.61 6.91
CA VAL A 122 6.98 -6.02 8.33
C VAL A 122 7.18 -7.52 8.46
N THR A 123 6.59 -8.32 7.57
CA THR A 123 6.78 -9.77 7.54
C THR A 123 8.24 -10.14 7.34
N TRP A 124 8.92 -9.51 6.38
CA TRP A 124 10.35 -9.69 6.16
C TRP A 124 11.20 -9.22 7.34
N ALA A 125 10.86 -8.07 7.92
CA ALA A 125 11.57 -7.55 9.10
C ALA A 125 11.49 -8.54 10.28
N ILE A 126 10.30 -9.06 10.58
CA ILE A 126 10.09 -10.06 11.64
C ILE A 126 10.89 -11.33 11.34
N TYR A 127 10.81 -11.85 10.12
CA TYR A 127 11.55 -13.03 9.71
C TYR A 127 13.06 -12.84 9.90
N LEU A 128 13.61 -11.74 9.39
CA LEU A 128 15.04 -11.44 9.50
C LEU A 128 15.48 -11.28 10.96
N LEU A 129 14.68 -10.62 11.81
CA LEU A 129 14.98 -10.49 13.24
C LEU A 129 14.89 -11.83 13.99
N CYS A 130 14.07 -12.77 13.54
CA CYS A 130 14.02 -14.12 14.11
C CYS A 130 15.28 -14.93 13.80
N VAL A 131 15.84 -14.76 12.59
CA VAL A 131 17.05 -15.46 12.13
C VAL A 131 18.34 -14.78 12.64
N HIS A 132 18.34 -13.45 12.79
CA HIS A 132 19.47 -12.64 13.28
C HIS A 132 19.23 -12.15 14.71
N ARG A 133 19.40 -13.05 15.69
CA ARG A 133 19.10 -12.79 17.11
C ARG A 133 20.00 -11.73 17.73
N ASP A 134 21.24 -11.62 17.26
CA ASP A 134 22.18 -10.57 17.62
C ASP A 134 21.62 -9.17 17.25
N VAL A 135 21.19 -9.00 16.00
CA VAL A 135 20.56 -7.76 15.52
C VAL A 135 19.29 -7.46 16.32
N GLN A 136 18.46 -8.47 16.56
CA GLN A 136 17.25 -8.32 17.37
C GLN A 136 17.55 -7.85 18.80
N ASN A 137 18.60 -8.37 19.43
CA ASN A 137 18.99 -8.00 20.78
C ASN A 137 19.51 -6.56 20.84
N THR A 138 20.35 -6.16 19.90
CA THR A 138 20.84 -4.78 19.78
C THR A 138 19.70 -3.79 19.52
N LEU A 139 18.78 -4.12 18.60
CA LEU A 139 17.60 -3.29 18.34
C LEU A 139 16.71 -3.17 19.59
N ARG A 140 16.46 -4.28 20.27
CA ARG A 140 15.66 -4.28 21.51
C ARG A 140 16.31 -3.44 22.60
N GLN A 141 17.63 -3.44 22.70
CA GLN A 141 18.36 -2.59 23.63
C GLN A 141 18.13 -1.11 23.31
N GLU A 142 18.36 -0.67 22.05
CA GLU A 142 18.12 0.72 21.65
C GLU A 142 16.66 1.16 21.92
N VAL A 143 15.69 0.30 21.61
CA VAL A 143 14.26 0.59 21.85
C VAL A 143 13.97 0.77 23.33
N ARG A 144 14.53 -0.07 24.22
CA ARG A 144 14.34 0.04 25.67
C ARG A 144 15.06 1.25 26.28
N GLU A 145 16.17 1.68 25.68
CA GLU A 145 16.90 2.86 26.13
C GLU A 145 16.20 4.17 25.72
N LYS A 146 15.57 4.20 24.55
CA LYS A 146 15.02 5.43 23.95
C LYS A 146 13.50 5.59 24.09
N LEU A 147 12.74 4.51 24.26
CA LEU A 147 11.30 4.58 24.58
C LEU A 147 11.10 4.40 26.08
N LEU A 148 10.35 5.33 26.68
CA LEU A 148 9.85 5.19 28.05
C LEU A 148 8.90 3.98 28.14
N SER A 149 8.64 3.52 29.36
CA SER A 149 7.65 2.46 29.62
C SER A 149 6.31 2.82 28.95
N PRO A 150 5.56 1.85 28.39
CA PRO A 150 4.24 2.09 27.83
C PRO A 150 3.26 2.82 28.78
N ASP A 151 3.51 2.74 30.09
CA ASP A 151 2.71 3.36 31.15
C ASP A 151 3.04 4.86 31.38
N ASP A 152 4.14 5.36 30.79
CA ASP A 152 4.59 6.73 30.95
C ASP A 152 3.91 7.62 29.88
N HIS A 153 2.74 8.17 30.22
CA HIS A 153 1.88 8.96 29.33
C HIS A 153 2.47 10.31 28.85
N LYS A 154 3.79 10.53 28.96
CA LYS A 154 4.49 11.66 28.33
C LYS A 154 4.67 11.39 26.82
N SER A 155 3.55 11.23 26.14
CA SER A 155 3.42 10.89 24.72
C SER A 155 3.89 11.98 23.75
N SER A 156 4.23 13.18 24.25
CA SER A 156 4.56 14.34 23.41
C SER A 156 5.89 14.24 22.66
N PHE A 157 6.77 13.29 23.02
CA PHE A 157 8.11 13.17 22.43
C PHE A 157 8.39 11.86 21.69
N ILE A 158 7.39 10.96 21.57
CA ILE A 158 7.60 9.63 20.99
C ILE A 158 8.14 9.68 19.55
N HIS A 159 7.70 10.66 18.75
CA HIS A 159 8.15 10.86 17.38
C HIS A 159 9.64 11.21 17.32
N GLN A 160 10.09 12.17 18.15
CA GLN A 160 11.49 12.55 18.23
C GLN A 160 12.36 11.39 18.73
N SER A 161 11.86 10.63 19.70
CA SER A 161 12.54 9.42 20.18
C SER A 161 12.73 8.42 19.05
N ILE A 162 11.69 8.09 18.29
CA ILE A 162 11.74 7.16 17.15
C ILE A 162 12.71 7.66 16.07
N ASP A 163 12.62 8.93 15.69
CA ASP A 163 13.48 9.51 14.65
C ASP A 163 14.96 9.45 15.04
N SER A 164 15.26 9.55 16.34
CA SER A 164 16.63 9.45 16.87
C SER A 164 17.18 8.02 16.93
N MET A 165 16.38 6.99 16.65
CA MET A 165 16.81 5.58 16.71
C MET A 165 17.61 5.16 15.47
N THR A 166 18.90 5.48 15.48
CA THR A 166 19.81 5.17 14.39
C THR A 166 19.85 3.68 14.04
N TYR A 167 19.82 2.78 15.03
CA TYR A 167 19.88 1.35 14.75
C TYR A 167 18.56 0.83 14.18
N LEU A 168 17.41 1.29 14.68
CA LEU A 168 16.10 1.04 14.08
C LEU A 168 16.06 1.47 12.61
N ASN A 169 16.50 2.69 12.30
CA ASN A 169 16.55 3.19 10.92
C ASN A 169 17.46 2.32 10.05
N ALA A 170 18.64 1.95 10.55
CA ALA A 170 19.55 1.04 9.83
C ALA A 170 18.92 -0.34 9.59
N VAL A 171 18.17 -0.89 10.55
CA VAL A 171 17.43 -2.15 10.36
C VAL A 171 16.37 -1.99 9.27
N CYS A 172 15.55 -0.94 9.32
CA CYS A 172 14.54 -0.65 8.31
C CYS A 172 15.16 -0.55 6.91
N ASP A 173 16.26 0.21 6.76
CA ASP A 173 16.99 0.35 5.50
C ASP A 173 17.55 -0.98 5.00
N LYS A 174 18.07 -1.83 5.91
CA LYS A 174 18.59 -3.15 5.53
C LYS A 174 17.49 -4.10 5.09
N VAL A 175 16.32 -4.07 5.74
CA VAL A 175 15.16 -4.87 5.31
C VAL A 175 14.69 -4.39 3.93
N LEU A 176 14.53 -3.07 3.74
CA LEU A 176 14.13 -2.49 2.45
C LEU A 176 15.11 -2.82 1.31
N ARG A 177 16.42 -2.80 1.61
CA ARG A 177 17.45 -3.17 0.64
C ARG A 177 17.46 -4.66 0.32
N TYR A 178 17.18 -5.53 1.30
CA TYR A 178 17.23 -6.98 1.11
C TYR A 178 15.96 -7.56 0.51
N ALA A 179 14.80 -7.09 0.95
CA ALA A 179 13.49 -7.55 0.54
C ALA A 179 12.52 -6.38 0.28
N PRO A 180 12.77 -5.56 -0.76
CA PRO A 180 11.90 -4.45 -1.10
C PRO A 180 10.52 -4.97 -1.53
N PRO A 181 9.41 -4.49 -0.93
CA PRO A 181 8.07 -4.85 -1.39
C PRO A 181 7.80 -4.42 -2.84
N VAL A 182 8.46 -3.36 -3.30
CA VAL A 182 8.40 -2.85 -4.68
C VAL A 182 9.81 -2.90 -5.28
N PRO A 183 10.19 -4.00 -5.95
CA PRO A 183 11.55 -4.23 -6.42
C PRO A 183 11.93 -3.42 -7.67
N PHE A 184 10.97 -2.78 -8.33
CA PHE A 184 11.23 -1.91 -9.47
C PHE A 184 10.12 -0.89 -9.67
N THR A 185 10.43 0.18 -10.40
CA THR A 185 9.43 1.14 -10.86
C THR A 185 9.46 1.25 -12.37
N ILE A 186 8.29 1.55 -12.97
CA ILE A 186 8.18 1.74 -14.42
C ILE A 186 8.04 3.24 -14.70
N ARG A 187 8.73 3.71 -15.75
CA ARG A 187 8.66 5.05 -16.31
C ARG A 187 8.42 4.95 -17.81
N GLU A 188 7.86 6.00 -18.40
CA GLU A 188 7.75 6.14 -19.84
C GLU A 188 8.50 7.42 -20.26
N ALA A 189 9.34 7.32 -21.29
CA ALA A 189 9.99 8.49 -21.88
C ALA A 189 8.94 9.38 -22.57
N VAL A 190 8.65 10.55 -22.01
CA VAL A 190 7.64 11.47 -22.58
C VAL A 190 8.14 12.22 -23.84
N VAL A 191 9.45 12.23 -24.05
CA VAL A 191 10.17 12.82 -25.18
C VAL A 191 11.38 11.97 -25.55
N ASP A 192 11.90 12.14 -26.76
CA ASP A 192 13.19 11.58 -27.14
C ASP A 192 14.27 12.15 -26.21
N THR A 193 15.06 11.28 -25.58
CA THR A 193 16.07 11.66 -24.60
C THR A 193 17.30 10.78 -24.68
N MET A 194 18.33 11.11 -23.90
CA MET A 194 19.57 10.33 -23.77
C MET A 194 19.78 9.96 -22.31
N ILE A 195 20.06 8.69 -22.03
CA ILE A 195 20.46 8.21 -20.69
C ILE A 195 21.84 7.56 -20.81
N LEU A 196 22.85 8.10 -20.13
CA LEU A 196 24.24 7.60 -20.20
C LEU A 196 24.75 7.40 -21.65
N ASN A 197 24.45 8.38 -22.52
CA ASN A 197 24.74 8.36 -23.95
C ASN A 197 23.99 7.28 -24.77
N GLN A 198 22.97 6.65 -24.22
CA GLN A 198 22.06 5.78 -24.95
C GLN A 198 20.80 6.55 -25.38
N PRO A 199 20.43 6.54 -26.66
CA PRO A 199 19.19 7.15 -27.12
C PRO A 199 17.98 6.37 -26.60
N VAL A 200 17.05 7.10 -25.99
CA VAL A 200 15.77 6.59 -25.49
C VAL A 200 14.66 7.35 -26.20
N PRO A 201 14.04 6.76 -27.23
CA PRO A 201 12.93 7.38 -27.94
C PRO A 201 11.72 7.63 -27.04
N LYS A 202 10.89 8.59 -27.43
CA LYS A 202 9.58 8.84 -26.84
C LYS A 202 8.74 7.56 -26.81
N SER A 203 7.96 7.40 -25.75
CA SER A 203 7.12 6.25 -25.43
C SER A 203 7.87 4.95 -25.17
N THR A 204 9.18 5.03 -24.90
CA THR A 204 9.93 3.89 -24.37
C THR A 204 9.62 3.67 -22.90
N ASN A 205 9.19 2.45 -22.54
CA ASN A 205 9.05 2.04 -21.15
C ASN A 205 10.43 1.69 -20.56
N ILE A 206 10.76 2.31 -19.42
CA ILE A 206 12.00 2.13 -18.69
C ILE A 206 11.66 1.51 -17.33
N MET A 207 12.26 0.35 -17.05
CA MET A 207 12.14 -0.33 -15.76
C MET A 207 13.37 -0.01 -14.92
N LEU A 208 13.17 0.72 -13.82
CA LEU A 208 14.21 1.06 -12.86
C LEU A 208 14.23 -0.02 -11.77
N VAL A 209 15.31 -0.80 -11.73
CA VAL A 209 15.58 -1.82 -10.72
C VAL A 209 16.73 -1.31 -9.83
N PRO A 210 16.43 -0.80 -8.62
CA PRO A 210 17.44 -0.27 -7.70
C PRO A 210 18.29 -1.37 -7.04
#